data_AF-A0A5M8PIY9-F1
#
_entry.id   AF-A0A5M8PIY9-F1
#
_cell.length_a   1.000
_cell.length_b   1.000
_cell.length_c   1.000
_cell.angle_alpha   90.00
_cell.angle_beta   90.00
_cell.angle_gamma   90.00
#
_symmetry.space_group_name_H-M   'P 1'
#
loop_
_entity.id
_entity.type
_entity.pdbx_description
1 polymer ?
#
loop_
_entity_poly.entity_id
_entity_poly.type
_entity_poly.pdbx_seq_one_letter_code
_entity_poly.pdbx_strand_id
1 'polypeptide(L)'
;MARTPTPKTVTKHGQNIFIYNNIRTNQVIYSLTRTLNNHHSLKQLPFLGKNTIPPTLRKDLWHPLAHLHFPSPPGGLLAYRHLLEYRRLHETAYPLSLITQPAGTPHAGQLMSRKSRARVLMDQKANAVADVAAVLGGRRGSGGAGGRGRRACALAGRI
;
A
#
# COMPACT_ATOMS: atom_id res chain seq x y z
N MET A 1 13.96 14.67 -45.63
CA MET A 1 14.63 13.95 -44.52
C MET A 1 13.64 12.93 -43.95
N ALA A 2 13.85 11.64 -44.20
CA ALA A 2 12.96 10.59 -43.72
C ALA A 2 13.13 10.40 -42.20
N ARG A 3 12.04 10.47 -41.43
CA ARG A 3 12.06 10.21 -39.98
C ARG A 3 12.24 8.71 -39.77
N THR A 4 13.38 8.27 -39.26
CA THR A 4 13.59 6.88 -38.86
C THR A 4 12.57 6.51 -37.77
N PRO A 5 11.84 5.39 -37.89
CA PRO A 5 10.92 4.96 -36.84
C PRO A 5 11.72 4.65 -35.57
N THR A 6 11.47 5.40 -34.50
CA THR A 6 12.08 5.14 -33.19
C THR A 6 11.75 3.72 -32.75
N PRO A 7 12.71 2.93 -32.26
CA PRO A 7 12.41 1.60 -31.75
C PRO A 7 11.40 1.74 -30.62
N LYS A 8 10.24 1.06 -30.75
CA LYS A 8 9.23 0.99 -29.70
C LYS A 8 9.89 0.33 -28.49
N THR A 9 10.30 1.12 -27.51
CA THR A 9 10.80 0.61 -26.23
C THR A 9 9.73 -0.33 -25.69
N VAL A 10 10.05 -1.61 -25.58
CA VAL A 10 9.15 -2.59 -24.95
C VAL A 10 9.00 -2.14 -23.51
N THR A 11 7.86 -1.55 -23.18
CA THR A 11 7.55 -1.06 -21.83
C THR A 11 7.61 -2.27 -20.91
N LYS A 12 8.69 -2.38 -20.12
CA LYS A 12 8.86 -3.46 -19.15
C LYS A 12 7.92 -3.22 -17.97
N HIS A 13 6.63 -3.51 -18.17
CA HIS A 13 5.59 -3.40 -17.15
C HIS A 13 6.00 -4.19 -15.90
N GLY A 14 5.90 -3.57 -14.73
CA GLY A 14 6.28 -4.20 -13.45
C GLY A 14 7.66 -3.83 -12.93
N GLN A 15 8.55 -3.18 -13.70
CA GLN A 15 9.80 -2.68 -13.13
C GLN A 15 9.59 -1.50 -12.18
N ASN A 16 8.62 -0.64 -12.49
CA ASN A 16 8.31 0.54 -11.70
C ASN A 16 6.91 0.40 -11.12
N ILE A 17 6.78 0.68 -9.83
CA ILE A 17 5.50 0.83 -9.15
C ILE A 17 5.43 2.24 -8.58
N PHE A 18 4.34 2.93 -8.89
CA PHE A 18 4.03 4.26 -8.39
C PHE A 18 2.93 4.15 -7.35
N ILE A 19 3.15 4.80 -6.22
CA ILE A 19 2.23 4.83 -5.10
C ILE A 19 1.75 6.27 -4.95
N TYR A 20 0.45 6.47 -4.95
CA TYR A 20 -0.19 7.76 -4.81
C TYR A 20 -1.01 7.80 -3.54
N ASN A 21 -1.08 8.96 -2.89
CA ASN A 21 -2.01 9.18 -1.79
C ASN A 21 -2.90 10.40 -2.05
N ASN A 22 -4.09 10.38 -1.46
CA ASN A 22 -4.96 11.53 -1.42
C ASN A 22 -4.56 12.45 -0.26
N ILE A 23 -4.35 13.75 -0.50
CA ILE A 23 -3.97 14.69 0.56
C ILE A 23 -5.01 14.79 1.67
N ARG A 24 -6.31 14.71 1.32
CA ARG A 24 -7.40 14.99 2.27
C ARG A 24 -7.85 13.76 3.03
N THR A 25 -7.94 12.63 2.34
CA THR A 25 -8.51 11.39 2.89
C THR A 25 -7.46 10.36 3.27
N ASN A 26 -6.18 10.58 2.92
CA ASN A 26 -5.09 9.61 3.09
C ASN A 26 -5.32 8.24 2.45
N GLN A 27 -6.29 8.13 1.54
CA GLN A 27 -6.46 6.95 0.69
C GLN A 27 -5.23 6.79 -0.20
N VAL A 28 -4.76 5.56 -0.35
CA VAL A 28 -3.61 5.24 -1.20
C VAL A 28 -4.10 4.67 -2.54
N ILE A 29 -3.31 4.69 -3.62
CA ILE A 29 -3.56 4.00 -4.89
C ILE A 29 -2.22 3.52 -5.43
N TYR A 30 -2.21 2.30 -5.97
CA TYR A 30 -1.04 1.71 -6.60
C TYR A 30 -1.18 1.75 -8.13
N SER A 31 -0.10 1.99 -8.86
CA SER A 31 -0.09 2.02 -10.32
C SER A 31 1.22 1.49 -10.88
N LEU A 32 1.17 0.77 -12.00
CA LEU A 32 2.36 0.35 -12.75
C LEU A 32 2.86 1.45 -13.70
N THR A 33 2.00 2.42 -14.02
CA THR A 33 2.33 3.55 -14.90
C THR A 33 2.45 4.83 -14.10
N ARG A 34 3.32 5.74 -14.55
CA ARG A 34 3.47 7.06 -13.91
C ARG A 34 2.16 7.83 -13.95
N THR A 35 1.39 7.75 -15.02
CA THR A 35 0.06 8.35 -15.09
C THR A 35 -0.96 7.46 -14.37
N LEU A 36 -1.79 8.05 -13.50
CA LEU A 36 -2.93 7.37 -12.89
C LEU A 36 -4.04 7.17 -13.94
N ASN A 37 -4.42 5.92 -14.18
CA ASN A 37 -5.59 5.60 -15.00
C ASN A 37 -6.85 5.62 -14.13
N ASN A 38 -7.81 6.47 -14.46
CA ASN A 38 -9.06 6.64 -13.68
C ASN A 38 -9.79 5.30 -13.44
N HIS A 39 -10.01 4.51 -14.48
CA HIS A 39 -10.82 3.30 -14.38
C HIS A 39 -10.16 2.23 -13.50
N HIS A 40 -8.86 1.99 -13.66
CA HIS A 40 -8.14 1.01 -12.83
C HIS A 40 -7.95 1.47 -11.39
N SER A 41 -7.73 2.76 -11.20
CA SER A 41 -7.45 3.34 -9.90
C SER A 41 -8.70 3.42 -9.03
N LEU A 42 -9.87 3.76 -9.61
CA LEU A 42 -11.15 3.79 -8.90
C LEU A 42 -11.58 2.39 -8.42
N LYS A 43 -11.25 1.33 -9.16
CA LYS A 43 -11.53 -0.06 -8.75
C LYS A 43 -10.77 -0.50 -7.49
N GLN A 44 -9.70 0.19 -7.13
CA GLN A 44 -8.95 -0.10 -5.91
C GLN A 44 -9.61 0.48 -4.67
N LEU A 45 -10.54 1.43 -4.81
CA LEU A 45 -11.21 2.09 -3.69
C LEU A 45 -12.50 1.34 -3.35
N PRO A 46 -12.62 0.73 -2.16
CA PRO A 46 -13.84 0.08 -1.74
C PRO A 46 -14.89 1.10 -1.32
N PHE A 47 -16.15 0.69 -1.36
CA PHE A 47 -17.25 1.53 -0.89
C PHE A 47 -17.32 1.50 0.64
N LEU A 48 -16.94 2.61 1.28
CA LEU A 48 -16.97 2.78 2.73
C LEU A 48 -18.13 3.69 3.19
N GLY A 49 -18.95 4.16 2.25
CA GLY A 49 -20.09 5.06 2.50
C GLY A 49 -20.24 6.16 1.45
N LYS A 50 -21.25 7.03 1.64
CA LYS A 50 -21.50 8.16 0.72
C LYS A 50 -20.29 9.09 0.65
N ASN A 51 -19.91 9.51 -0.55
CA ASN A 51 -18.78 10.40 -0.84
C ASN A 51 -17.39 9.86 -0.43
N THR A 52 -17.26 8.54 -0.23
CA THR A 52 -15.95 7.92 0.05
C THR A 52 -15.17 7.60 -1.22
N ILE A 53 -15.87 7.26 -2.30
CA ILE A 53 -15.32 7.07 -3.64
C ILE A 53 -15.61 8.35 -4.45
N PRO A 54 -14.58 9.05 -4.97
CA PRO A 54 -14.80 10.17 -5.87
C PRO A 54 -15.27 9.67 -7.24
N PRO A 55 -16.14 10.41 -7.95
CA PRO A 55 -16.60 10.01 -9.29
C PRO A 55 -15.46 10.00 -10.33
N THR A 56 -14.49 10.90 -10.17
CA THR A 56 -13.30 11.01 -11.03
C THR A 56 -12.08 11.37 -10.18
N LEU A 57 -10.89 10.90 -10.60
CA LEU A 57 -9.65 11.28 -9.92
C LEU A 57 -9.23 12.66 -10.38
N ARG A 58 -9.18 13.59 -9.42
CA ARG A 58 -8.70 14.95 -9.67
C ARG A 58 -7.20 15.05 -9.37
N LYS A 59 -6.43 15.56 -10.33
CA LYS A 59 -4.95 15.57 -10.30
C LYS A 59 -4.36 16.35 -9.12
N ASP A 60 -5.10 17.32 -8.60
CA ASP A 60 -4.74 18.18 -7.47
C ASP A 60 -4.88 17.50 -6.10
N LEU A 61 -5.63 16.40 -6.00
CA LEU A 61 -5.82 15.71 -4.72
C LEU A 61 -4.85 14.53 -4.56
N TRP A 62 -4.39 13.95 -5.67
CA TRP A 62 -3.56 12.75 -5.70
C TRP A 62 -2.09 13.10 -5.89
N HIS A 63 -1.30 12.85 -4.86
CA HIS A 63 0.12 13.15 -4.82
C HIS A 63 0.96 11.87 -4.84
N PRO A 64 2.13 11.86 -5.48
CA PRO A 64 3.02 10.72 -5.43
C PRO A 64 3.56 10.57 -4.00
N LEU A 65 3.26 9.43 -3.38
CA LEU A 65 3.77 9.06 -2.06
C LEU A 65 5.15 8.44 -2.15
N ALA A 66 5.32 7.47 -3.06
CA ALA A 66 6.56 6.75 -3.25
C ALA A 66 6.66 6.15 -4.66
N HIS A 67 7.89 5.86 -5.06
CA HIS A 67 8.22 5.16 -6.29
C HIS A 67 9.15 3.99 -5.97
N LEU A 68 8.77 2.79 -6.40
CA LEU A 68 9.54 1.58 -6.21
C LEU A 68 10.09 1.13 -7.56
N HIS A 69 11.39 0.89 -7.60
CA HIS A 69 12.08 0.32 -8.74
C HIS A 69 12.55 -1.10 -8.43
N PHE A 70 12.22 -2.04 -9.31
CA PHE A 70 12.60 -3.44 -9.22
C PHE A 70 13.56 -3.81 -10.36
N PRO A 71 14.65 -4.54 -10.08
CA PRO A 71 15.58 -4.98 -11.11
C PRO A 71 14.94 -5.99 -12.07
N SER A 72 14.01 -6.81 -11.56
CA SER A 72 13.31 -7.85 -12.31
C SER A 72 11.82 -7.52 -12.48
N PRO A 73 11.30 -7.39 -13.72
CA PRO A 73 9.89 -7.15 -13.99
C PRO A 73 8.91 -8.13 -13.31
N PRO A 74 9.10 -9.47 -13.38
CA PRO A 74 8.17 -10.40 -12.73
C PRO A 74 8.17 -10.25 -11.21
N GLY A 75 9.32 -9.95 -10.60
CA GLY A 75 9.41 -9.69 -9.17
C GLY A 75 8.64 -8.44 -8.74
N GLY A 76 8.54 -7.43 -9.60
CA GLY A 76 7.74 -6.23 -9.32
C GLY A 76 6.24 -6.45 -9.57
N LEU A 77 5.84 -7.28 -10.54
CA LEU A 77 4.43 -7.67 -10.71
C LEU A 77 3.89 -8.46 -9.50
N LEU A 78 4.69 -9.37 -8.95
CA LEU A 78 4.35 -10.09 -7.71
C LEU A 78 4.24 -9.14 -6.52
N ALA A 79 5.20 -8.22 -6.38
CA ALA A 79 5.15 -7.17 -5.36
C ALA A 79 3.88 -6.32 -5.48
N TYR A 80 3.53 -5.90 -6.71
CA TYR A 80 2.31 -5.14 -6.99
C TYR A 80 1.05 -5.92 -6.58
N ARG A 81 0.98 -7.21 -6.91
CA ARG A 81 -0.14 -8.08 -6.51
C ARG A 81 -0.28 -8.15 -4.99
N HIS A 82 0.82 -8.36 -4.26
CA HIS A 82 0.79 -8.40 -2.80
C HIS A 82 0.35 -7.08 -2.18
N LEU A 83 0.81 -5.93 -2.70
CA LEU A 83 0.36 -4.61 -2.23
C LEU A 83 -1.16 -4.43 -2.39
N LEU A 84 -1.73 -4.89 -3.50
CA LEU A 84 -3.18 -4.85 -3.71
C LEU A 84 -3.93 -5.80 -2.76
N GLU A 85 -3.38 -6.99 -2.51
CA GLU A 85 -3.94 -7.96 -1.57
C GLU A 85 -3.91 -7.44 -0.13
N TYR A 86 -2.77 -6.91 0.34
CA TYR A 86 -2.66 -6.32 1.68
C TYR A 86 -3.62 -5.17 1.89
N ARG A 87 -3.71 -4.26 0.93
CA ARG A 87 -4.68 -3.18 0.97
C ARG A 87 -6.11 -3.68 1.13
N ARG A 88 -6.51 -4.64 0.29
CA ARG A 88 -7.86 -5.23 0.35
C ARG A 88 -8.12 -5.81 1.74
N LEU A 89 -7.14 -6.50 2.33
CA LEU A 89 -7.24 -7.04 3.69
C LEU A 89 -7.41 -5.94 4.74
N HIS A 90 -6.63 -4.85 4.69
CA HIS A 90 -6.76 -3.72 5.63
C HIS A 90 -8.13 -3.05 5.57
N GLU A 91 -8.78 -3.08 4.42
CA GLU A 91 -10.11 -2.48 4.21
C GLU A 91 -11.26 -3.45 4.53
N THR A 92 -11.09 -4.77 4.34
CA THR A 92 -12.16 -5.77 4.56
C THR A 92 -12.07 -6.55 5.87
N ALA A 93 -10.85 -6.84 6.34
CA ALA A 93 -10.57 -7.76 7.44
C ALA A 93 -9.80 -7.05 8.56
N TYR A 94 -10.37 -5.94 9.03
CA TYR A 94 -9.78 -5.12 10.09
C TYR A 94 -10.31 -5.53 11.48
N PRO A 95 -9.49 -5.40 12.55
CA PRO A 95 -9.94 -5.71 13.91
C PRO A 95 -10.98 -4.69 14.39
N LEU A 96 -11.96 -5.17 15.18
CA LEU A 96 -13.03 -4.32 15.74
C LEU A 96 -12.48 -3.18 16.60
N SER A 97 -11.31 -3.35 17.22
CA SER A 97 -10.63 -2.32 18.01
C SER A 97 -10.38 -1.03 17.24
N LEU A 98 -10.25 -1.07 15.90
CA LEU A 98 -10.05 0.14 15.08
C LEU A 98 -11.32 0.99 14.93
N ILE A 99 -12.50 0.37 15.06
CA ILE A 99 -13.79 1.04 14.89
C ILE A 99 -14.57 1.22 16.19
N THR A 100 -13.97 0.79 17.30
CA THR A 100 -14.49 0.93 18.65
C THR A 100 -13.94 2.20 19.28
N GLN A 101 -14.77 2.89 20.05
CA GLN A 101 -14.35 4.10 20.74
C GLN A 101 -13.30 3.77 21.82
N PRO A 102 -12.24 4.57 21.94
CA PRO A 102 -11.14 4.29 22.86
C PRO A 102 -11.58 4.35 24.32
N ALA A 103 -10.85 3.62 25.18
CA ALA A 103 -11.04 3.70 26.62
C ALA A 103 -10.82 5.15 27.10
N GLY A 104 -11.77 5.68 27.86
CA GLY A 104 -11.74 7.06 28.36
C GLY A 104 -12.71 8.03 27.67
N THR A 105 -13.46 7.60 26.66
CA THR A 105 -14.62 8.38 26.17
C THR A 105 -15.91 7.95 26.88
N PRO A 106 -16.97 8.81 26.91
CA PRO A 106 -18.26 8.46 27.53
C PRO A 106 -18.93 7.22 26.93
N HIS A 107 -18.49 6.81 25.74
CA HIS A 107 -19.03 5.70 24.96
C HIS A 107 -17.95 4.63 24.69
N ALA A 108 -16.97 4.50 25.57
CA ALA A 108 -15.91 3.50 25.46
C ALA A 108 -16.50 2.10 25.23
N GLY A 109 -15.91 1.35 24.30
CA GLY A 109 -16.40 0.01 23.92
C GLY A 109 -17.56 0.00 22.94
N GLN A 110 -18.22 1.14 22.68
CA GLN A 110 -19.23 1.24 21.63
C GLN A 110 -18.61 1.47 20.26
N LEU A 111 -19.31 1.02 19.21
CA LEU A 111 -18.92 1.30 17.84
C LEU A 111 -19.00 2.79 17.53
N MET A 112 -18.01 3.30 16.79
CA MET A 112 -18.03 4.67 16.27
C MET A 112 -19.16 4.87 15.26
N SER A 113 -19.56 6.13 15.06
CA SER A 113 -20.53 6.49 14.02
C SER A 113 -20.04 6.09 12.62
N ARG A 114 -20.98 5.77 11.71
CA ARG A 114 -20.67 5.33 10.33
C ARG A 114 -19.66 6.24 9.62
N LYS A 115 -19.82 7.56 9.76
CA LYS A 115 -18.93 8.57 9.14
C LYS A 115 -17.52 8.53 9.72
N SER A 116 -17.38 8.34 11.03
CA SER A 116 -16.08 8.28 11.70
C SER A 116 -15.36 6.97 11.36
N ARG A 117 -16.09 5.85 11.32
CA ARG A 117 -15.56 4.55 10.86
C ARG A 117 -15.03 4.66 9.43
N ALA A 118 -15.79 5.25 8.52
CA ALA A 118 -15.36 5.47 7.15
C ALA A 118 -14.07 6.31 7.08
N ARG A 119 -13.95 7.36 7.92
CA ARG A 119 -12.73 8.19 7.97
C ARG A 119 -11.50 7.40 8.41
N VAL A 120 -11.64 6.57 9.46
CA VAL A 120 -10.54 5.73 9.95
C VAL A 120 -10.14 4.70 8.87
N LEU A 121 -11.12 4.04 8.24
CA LEU A 121 -10.85 3.04 7.21
C LEU A 121 -10.30 3.64 5.91
N MET A 122 -10.57 4.91 5.62
CA MET A 122 -9.98 5.61 4.46
C MET A 122 -8.49 5.92 4.66
N ASP A 123 -8.03 6.08 5.91
CA ASP A 123 -6.64 6.41 6.21
C ASP A 123 -5.76 5.17 6.12
N GLN A 124 -5.23 4.93 4.92
CA GLN A 124 -4.40 3.77 4.60
C GLN A 124 -2.93 4.14 4.35
N LYS A 125 -2.54 5.40 4.61
CA LYS A 125 -1.18 5.88 4.31
C LYS A 125 -0.12 5.15 5.13
N ALA A 126 -0.35 4.99 6.44
CA ALA A 126 0.58 4.28 7.32
C ALA A 126 0.68 2.79 6.97
N ASN A 127 -0.47 2.16 6.70
CA ASN A 127 -0.54 0.76 6.29
C ASN A 127 0.22 0.53 4.98
N ALA A 128 0.06 1.41 3.99
CA ALA A 128 0.79 1.30 2.72
C ALA A 128 2.32 1.37 2.91
N VAL A 129 2.82 2.21 3.83
CA VAL A 129 4.27 2.27 4.14
C VAL A 129 4.74 0.95 4.77
N ALA A 130 3.94 0.39 5.69
CA ALA A 130 4.22 -0.90 6.32
C ALA A 130 4.18 -2.06 5.31
N ASP A 131 3.20 -2.07 4.40
CA ASP A 131 3.06 -3.09 3.35
C ASP A 131 4.25 -3.05 2.38
N VAL A 132 4.70 -1.86 1.99
CA VAL A 132 5.90 -1.68 1.17
C VAL A 132 7.12 -2.25 1.89
N ALA A 133 7.29 -1.95 3.18
CA ALA A 133 8.38 -2.51 3.98
C ALA A 133 8.28 -4.05 4.07
N ALA A 134 7.09 -4.61 4.24
CA ALA A 134 6.86 -6.05 4.27
C ALA A 134 7.20 -6.73 2.93
N VAL A 135 6.78 -6.14 1.80
CA VAL A 135 7.08 -6.65 0.45
C VAL A 135 8.58 -6.58 0.14
N LEU A 136 9.27 -5.53 0.58
CA LEU A 136 10.73 -5.40 0.40
C LEU A 136 11.51 -6.29 1.37
N GLY A 137 11.04 -6.44 2.60
CA GLY A 137 11.66 -7.26 3.66
C GLY A 137 11.50 -8.76 3.42
N GLY A 138 10.32 -9.21 2.99
CA GLY A 138 10.02 -10.61 2.69
C GLY A 138 10.85 -11.19 1.53
N ARG A 139 11.34 -10.33 0.63
CA ARG A 139 12.27 -10.71 -0.45
C ARG A 139 13.65 -11.15 0.06
N ARG A 140 14.03 -10.83 1.31
CA ARG A 140 15.28 -11.32 1.90
C ARG A 140 15.21 -12.81 2.30
N GLY A 141 14.02 -13.41 2.33
CA GLY A 141 13.83 -14.82 2.77
C GLY A 141 14.07 -15.90 1.71
N SER A 142 14.16 -15.54 0.43
CA SER A 142 14.23 -16.52 -0.69
C SER A 142 15.49 -16.41 -1.56
N GLY A 143 16.47 -15.59 -1.16
CA GLY A 143 17.74 -15.40 -1.87
C GLY A 143 18.99 -15.43 -0.98
N GLY A 144 18.92 -15.99 0.24
CA GLY A 144 20.01 -15.91 1.20
C GLY A 144 19.94 -16.92 2.33
N ALA A 145 19.65 -18.19 2.03
CA ALA A 145 19.91 -19.29 2.97
C ALA A 145 21.40 -19.68 2.93
N GLY A 146 22.25 -18.80 3.45
CA GLY A 146 23.68 -19.01 3.60
C GLY A 146 24.15 -18.32 4.88
N GLY A 147 23.75 -18.85 6.04
CA GLY A 147 24.06 -18.22 7.32
C GLY A 147 23.32 -18.82 8.50
N ARG A 148 23.35 -20.15 8.65
CA ARG A 148 23.11 -20.76 9.96
C ARG A 148 24.27 -20.38 10.88
N GLY A 149 24.09 -19.28 11.60
CA GLY A 149 24.91 -18.87 12.72
C GLY A 149 23.98 -18.56 13.88
N ARG A 150 23.32 -19.59 14.42
CA ARG A 150 22.81 -19.55 15.79
C ARG A 150 23.99 -19.16 16.69
N ARG A 151 24.08 -17.90 17.11
CA ARG A 151 24.78 -17.57 18.34
C ARG A 151 23.71 -17.33 19.38
N ALA A 152 23.61 -18.35 20.22
CA ALA A 152 22.83 -18.35 21.43
C ALA A 152 23.14 -17.10 22.25
N CYS A 153 22.08 -16.59 22.82
CA CYS A 153 22.08 -15.86 24.08
C CYS A 153 23.15 -16.42 25.03
N ALA A 154 24.12 -15.58 25.40
CA ALA A 154 24.95 -15.77 26.57
C ALA A 154 25.03 -14.41 27.26
N LEU A 155 23.92 -14.02 27.89
CA LEU A 155 23.91 -13.04 28.95
C LEU A 155 24.02 -13.83 30.26
N ALA A 156 25.22 -13.94 30.80
CA ALA A 156 25.44 -14.34 32.19
C ALA A 156 26.66 -13.57 32.70
N GLY A 157 26.39 -12.53 33.50
CA GLY A 157 27.40 -11.89 34.33
C GLY A 157 27.54 -12.56 35.70
N ARG A 158 28.50 -12.03 36.46
CA ARG A 158 29.04 -12.46 37.78
C ARG A 158 30.14 -13.52 37.62
N ILE A 159 31.34 -13.34 38.17
CA ILE A 159 31.79 -12.66 39.41
C ILE A 159 33.03 -11.82 39.11
#